data_AF-A0A538CTR8-F1
#
_entry.id   AF-A0A538CTR8-F1
#
_cell.length_a   1.000
_cell.length_b   1.000
_cell.length_c   1.000
_cell.angle_alpha   90.00
_cell.angle_beta   90.00
_cell.angle_gamma   90.00
#
_symmetry.space_group_name_H-M   'P 1'
#
loop_
_entity.id
_entity.type
_entity.pdbx_description
1 polymer ?
#
loop_
_entity_poly.entity_id
_entity_poly.type
_entity_poly.pdbx_seq_one_letter_code
_entity_poly.pdbx_strand_id
1 'polypeptide(L)'
;MRWRIPLGVALVLAASAPAGAQDQVPAPTTNPCELYKTALCPDLIMAPPDGLYVGRSPQGRLRLYATNHIINVGKGPLEIKGTRSGPREMKARQVIHRAGNPPIVTPEAGELYFKFVDRGRGFYWKYSHAARFELWTLLPDGKKGKLVRTGPKLDYCLRDLDRVRAYARRTARYPGCSQVRGLPTDRLGVSPGWADVYPSTYPENWIDITGLKGCFSFVHRADPLGRIAEIREDNNYGWRHIRLPPRGGSVAPRGCRGPDSS
;
A
#
# COMPACT_ATOMS: atom_id res chain seq x y z
N MET A 1 22.75 -44.71 49.29
CA MET A 1 21.56 -44.76 48.41
C MET A 1 21.13 -43.34 48.06
N ARG A 2 21.40 -42.87 46.83
CA ARG A 2 20.82 -41.64 46.28
C ARG A 2 20.50 -41.90 44.81
N TRP A 3 19.21 -41.98 44.51
CA TRP A 3 18.66 -42.23 43.19
C TRP A 3 18.90 -41.06 42.24
N ARG A 4 19.28 -41.38 41.00
CA ARG A 4 19.30 -40.46 39.85
C ARG A 4 17.93 -40.54 39.16
N ILE A 5 17.24 -39.41 39.05
CA ILE A 5 16.04 -39.26 38.21
C ILE A 5 16.50 -38.72 36.85
N PRO A 6 16.18 -39.35 35.70
CA PRO A 6 16.44 -38.76 34.40
C PRO A 6 15.36 -37.72 34.08
N LEU A 7 15.78 -36.50 33.70
CA LEU A 7 14.88 -35.53 33.08
C LEU A 7 14.51 -36.03 31.69
N GLY A 8 13.25 -36.37 31.50
CA GLY A 8 12.65 -36.63 30.18
C GLY A 8 12.55 -35.33 29.38
N VAL A 9 13.12 -35.34 28.17
CA VAL A 9 12.96 -34.26 27.19
C VAL A 9 11.57 -34.39 26.58
N ALA A 10 10.65 -33.48 26.92
CA ALA A 10 9.37 -33.37 26.25
C ALA A 10 9.55 -32.65 24.91
N LEU A 11 9.42 -33.38 23.80
CA LEU A 11 9.27 -32.79 22.47
C LEU A 11 7.89 -32.13 22.38
N VAL A 12 7.86 -30.79 22.38
CA VAL A 12 6.66 -30.04 22.03
C VAL A 12 6.58 -29.97 20.50
N LEU A 13 5.69 -30.77 19.90
CA LEU A 13 5.31 -30.65 18.50
C LEU A 13 4.53 -29.35 18.33
N ALA A 14 5.18 -28.31 17.80
CA ALA A 14 4.50 -27.09 17.39
C ALA A 14 3.67 -27.36 16.12
N ALA A 15 2.35 -27.50 16.31
CA ALA A 15 1.40 -27.54 15.20
C ALA A 15 1.48 -26.23 14.41
N SER A 16 1.87 -26.31 13.15
CA SER A 16 1.90 -25.17 12.24
C SER A 16 0.47 -24.86 11.80
N ALA A 17 -0.09 -23.76 12.28
CA ALA A 17 -1.38 -23.28 11.80
C ALA A 17 -1.27 -22.84 10.31
N PRO A 18 -2.29 -23.12 9.48
CA PRO A 18 -2.28 -22.68 8.10
C PRO A 18 -2.44 -21.15 8.04
N ALA A 19 -1.49 -20.48 7.41
CA ALA A 19 -1.62 -19.07 7.03
C ALA A 19 -2.64 -18.97 5.90
N GLY A 20 -3.91 -18.77 6.24
CA GLY A 20 -4.97 -18.67 5.25
C GLY A 20 -6.32 -18.34 5.86
N ALA A 21 -6.54 -17.06 6.18
CA ALA A 21 -7.85 -16.39 6.15
C ALA A 21 -7.69 -14.91 6.53
N GLN A 22 -7.67 -14.05 5.51
CA GLN A 22 -8.34 -12.74 5.45
C GLN A 22 -8.10 -11.73 6.60
N ASP A 23 -7.12 -10.84 6.41
CA ASP A 23 -7.11 -9.48 6.96
C ASP A 23 -8.19 -8.60 6.27
N GLN A 24 -9.44 -9.07 6.20
CA GLN A 24 -10.55 -8.19 5.84
C GLN A 24 -11.16 -7.67 7.13
N VAL A 25 -10.68 -6.51 7.57
CA VAL A 25 -11.43 -5.68 8.51
C VAL A 25 -12.80 -5.43 7.84
N PRO A 26 -13.94 -5.67 8.52
CA PRO A 26 -15.25 -5.36 7.96
C PRO A 26 -15.27 -3.90 7.54
N ALA A 27 -15.61 -3.63 6.28
CA ALA A 27 -15.82 -2.25 5.84
C ALA A 27 -16.86 -1.59 6.77
N PRO A 28 -16.65 -0.34 7.21
CA PRO A 28 -17.63 0.37 8.01
C PRO A 28 -18.98 0.33 7.28
N THR A 29 -20.04 -0.02 8.01
CA THR A 29 -21.36 -0.36 7.45
C THR A 29 -22.05 0.78 6.71
N THR A 30 -21.40 1.94 6.57
CA THR A 30 -21.90 3.01 5.71
C THR A 30 -20.77 3.89 5.19
N ASN A 31 -20.43 3.76 3.91
CA ASN A 31 -19.50 4.63 3.21
C ASN A 31 -20.14 6.02 3.00
N PRO A 32 -19.61 7.12 3.59
CA PRO A 32 -20.17 8.46 3.41
C PRO A 32 -20.25 8.92 1.95
N CYS A 33 -19.40 8.36 1.07
CA CYS A 33 -19.37 8.68 -0.35
C CYS A 33 -20.60 8.14 -1.11
N GLU A 34 -21.22 7.09 -0.58
CA GLU A 34 -22.48 6.54 -1.12
C GLU A 34 -23.70 7.26 -0.54
N LEU A 35 -23.63 7.69 0.72
CA LEU A 35 -24.75 8.33 1.42
C LEU A 35 -24.98 9.78 1.01
N TYR A 36 -23.91 10.57 0.90
CA TYR A 36 -24.00 12.01 0.78
C TYR A 36 -23.67 12.44 -0.65
N LYS A 37 -24.70 12.72 -1.46
CA LYS A 37 -24.53 13.18 -2.86
C LYS A 37 -23.65 14.43 -3.01
N THR A 38 -23.59 15.27 -1.98
CA THR A 38 -22.77 16.49 -1.94
C THR A 38 -21.33 16.24 -1.47
N ALA A 39 -20.98 15.01 -1.06
CA ALA A 39 -19.63 14.64 -0.66
C ALA A 39 -18.66 14.68 -1.85
N LEU A 40 -17.55 15.37 -1.64
CA LEU A 40 -16.42 15.45 -2.56
C LEU A 40 -15.40 14.39 -2.13
N CYS A 41 -15.73 13.13 -2.36
CA CYS A 41 -14.89 12.02 -1.96
C CYS A 41 -13.68 11.81 -2.87
N PRO A 42 -12.57 11.26 -2.34
CA PRO A 42 -11.48 10.74 -3.15
C PRO A 42 -11.87 9.45 -3.87
N ASP A 43 -11.06 9.06 -4.83
CA ASP A 43 -11.08 7.77 -5.51
C ASP A 43 -9.61 7.46 -5.84
N LEU A 44 -9.01 6.54 -5.10
CA LEU A 44 -7.61 6.19 -5.16
C LEU A 44 -7.44 5.02 -6.12
N ILE A 45 -6.60 5.22 -7.13
CA ILE A 45 -6.14 4.14 -8.00
C ILE A 45 -4.63 3.99 -7.89
N MET A 46 -4.12 2.84 -8.33
CA MET A 46 -2.70 2.64 -8.54
C MET A 46 -2.40 2.58 -10.04
N ALA A 47 -1.38 3.31 -10.49
CA ALA A 47 -0.84 3.07 -11.83
C ALA A 47 -0.21 1.66 -11.92
N PRO A 48 -0.21 1.01 -13.09
CA PRO A 48 0.55 -0.20 -13.31
C PRO A 48 2.02 -0.04 -12.85
N PRO A 49 2.58 -0.95 -12.03
CA PRO A 49 3.94 -0.85 -11.52
C PRO A 49 4.97 -0.60 -12.64
N ASP A 50 5.79 0.43 -12.53
CA ASP A 50 6.80 0.78 -13.54
C ASP A 50 8.21 0.92 -12.92
N GLY A 51 9.20 1.32 -13.72
CA GLY A 51 10.59 1.43 -13.25
C GLY A 51 11.16 0.11 -12.72
N LEU A 52 10.70 -1.02 -13.23
CA LEU A 52 10.99 -2.36 -12.71
C LEU A 52 12.47 -2.72 -12.90
N TYR A 53 13.11 -3.19 -11.84
CA TYR A 53 14.42 -3.82 -11.95
C TYR A 53 14.61 -4.93 -10.90
N VAL A 54 15.45 -5.90 -11.23
CA VAL A 54 15.80 -6.99 -10.32
C VAL A 54 17.10 -6.69 -9.61
N GLY A 55 17.12 -6.85 -8.29
CA GLY A 55 18.32 -6.74 -7.48
C GLY A 55 18.45 -7.89 -6.49
N ARG A 56 19.55 -7.88 -5.74
CA ARG A 56 19.79 -8.84 -4.65
C ARG A 56 19.87 -8.11 -3.30
N SER A 57 19.33 -8.73 -2.26
CA SER A 57 19.60 -8.31 -0.90
C SER A 57 21.04 -8.67 -0.50
N PRO A 58 21.58 -8.09 0.61
CA PRO A 58 22.86 -8.51 1.16
C PRO A 58 22.95 -10.00 1.47
N GLN A 59 21.82 -10.64 1.79
CA GLN A 59 21.68 -12.07 2.05
C GLN A 59 21.45 -12.91 0.77
N GLY A 60 21.61 -12.33 -0.41
CA GLY A 60 21.49 -13.02 -1.69
C GLY A 60 20.06 -13.26 -2.20
N ARG A 61 19.02 -12.80 -1.48
CA ARG A 61 17.61 -12.92 -1.88
C ARG A 61 17.34 -12.08 -3.12
N LEU A 62 16.59 -12.62 -4.08
CA LEU A 62 16.15 -11.86 -5.26
C LEU A 62 14.98 -10.95 -4.90
N ARG A 63 15.07 -9.70 -5.33
CA ARG A 63 14.05 -8.66 -5.12
C ARG A 63 13.66 -8.05 -6.46
N LEU A 64 12.36 -7.88 -6.69
CA LEU A 64 11.83 -7.05 -7.75
C LEU A 64 11.51 -5.68 -7.18
N TYR A 65 12.21 -4.65 -7.64
CA TYR A 65 11.99 -3.26 -7.27
C TYR A 65 11.01 -2.60 -8.24
N ALA A 66 10.20 -1.68 -7.74
CA ALA A 66 9.15 -1.05 -8.54
C ALA A 66 8.81 0.36 -8.06
N THR A 67 8.57 1.25 -9.02
CA THR A 67 7.98 2.56 -8.78
C THR A 67 6.47 2.37 -8.58
N ASN A 68 5.91 3.12 -7.65
CA ASN A 68 4.48 3.11 -7.37
C ASN A 68 3.91 4.52 -7.33
N HIS A 69 2.64 4.64 -7.70
CA HIS A 69 1.93 5.90 -7.86
C HIS A 69 0.53 5.73 -7.27
N ILE A 70 0.26 6.34 -6.11
CA ILE A 70 -1.08 6.43 -5.53
C ILE A 70 -1.73 7.68 -6.13
N ILE A 71 -2.75 7.53 -6.97
CA ILE A 71 -3.36 8.62 -7.72
C ILE A 71 -4.77 8.86 -7.18
N ASN A 72 -5.13 10.12 -6.89
CA ASN A 72 -6.51 10.46 -6.60
C ASN A 72 -7.23 10.94 -7.88
N VAL A 73 -8.23 10.20 -8.33
CA VAL A 73 -9.09 10.51 -9.49
C VAL A 73 -10.50 10.97 -9.08
N GLY A 74 -10.73 11.12 -7.78
CA GLY A 74 -12.03 11.43 -7.20
C GLY A 74 -12.48 12.89 -7.34
N LYS A 75 -13.67 13.17 -6.78
CA LYS A 75 -14.29 14.50 -6.81
C LYS A 75 -13.70 15.48 -5.79
N GLY A 76 -13.01 14.99 -4.78
CA GLY A 76 -12.33 15.82 -3.78
C GLY A 76 -11.05 15.18 -3.28
N PRO A 77 -10.27 15.92 -2.47
CA PRO A 77 -8.99 15.43 -2.00
C PRO A 77 -9.18 14.23 -1.06
N LEU A 78 -8.20 13.33 -1.08
CA LEU A 78 -7.92 12.54 0.10
C LEU A 78 -7.33 13.49 1.12
N GLU A 79 -7.99 13.67 2.27
CA GLU A 79 -7.47 14.45 3.37
C GLU A 79 -7.52 13.63 4.65
N ILE A 80 -6.35 13.36 5.21
CA ILE A 80 -6.18 12.67 6.48
C ILE A 80 -5.64 13.66 7.50
N LYS A 81 -6.33 13.76 8.63
CA LYS A 81 -5.90 14.54 9.80
C LYS A 81 -5.44 13.59 10.91
N GLY A 82 -4.16 13.64 11.21
CA GLY A 82 -3.58 12.96 12.36
C GLY A 82 -3.72 13.78 13.63
N THR A 83 -4.09 13.15 14.74
CA THR A 83 -4.01 13.73 16.09
C THR A 83 -3.14 12.84 16.96
N ARG A 84 -2.17 13.43 17.63
CA ARG A 84 -1.19 12.70 18.44
C ARG A 84 -1.86 11.82 19.49
N SER A 85 -1.44 10.57 19.52
CA SER A 85 -1.89 9.56 20.49
C SER A 85 -0.73 8.87 21.20
N GLY A 86 0.52 9.14 20.79
CA GLY A 86 1.71 8.60 21.43
C GLY A 86 2.99 9.35 21.03
N PRO A 87 4.17 8.85 21.47
CA PRO A 87 5.45 9.44 21.13
C PRO A 87 5.72 9.50 19.61
N ARG A 88 5.28 8.47 18.87
CA ARG A 88 5.50 8.28 17.43
C ARG A 88 4.22 7.92 16.67
N GLU A 89 3.07 8.08 17.30
CA GLU A 89 1.78 7.63 16.79
C GLU A 89 0.76 8.78 16.77
N MET A 90 -0.05 8.83 15.71
CA MET A 90 -1.27 9.62 15.64
C MET A 90 -2.44 8.74 15.21
N LYS A 91 -3.62 8.98 15.80
CA LYS A 91 -4.89 8.47 15.26
C LYS A 91 -5.28 9.33 14.07
N ALA A 92 -5.65 8.70 12.96
CA ALA A 92 -6.07 9.40 11.76
C ALA A 92 -7.59 9.46 11.63
N ARG A 93 -8.06 10.59 11.11
CA ARG A 93 -9.45 10.80 10.70
C ARG A 93 -9.46 11.26 9.26
N GLN A 94 -10.43 10.82 8.47
CA GLN A 94 -10.61 11.34 7.12
C GLN A 94 -11.49 12.59 7.18
N VAL A 95 -11.14 13.60 6.41
CA VAL A 95 -11.96 14.82 6.22
C VAL A 95 -12.51 14.79 4.81
N ILE A 96 -13.82 14.64 4.68
CA ILE A 96 -14.52 14.63 3.39
C ILE A 96 -15.26 15.96 3.24
N HIS A 97 -14.80 16.77 2.29
CA HIS A 97 -15.40 18.06 1.98
C HIS A 97 -16.79 17.88 1.36
N ARG A 98 -17.71 18.82 1.58
CA ARG A 98 -19.05 18.81 0.99
C ARG A 98 -19.36 20.14 0.31
N ALA A 99 -20.05 20.09 -0.83
CA ALA A 99 -20.53 21.29 -1.50
C ALA A 99 -21.61 21.99 -0.65
N GLY A 100 -21.37 23.24 -0.25
CA GLY A 100 -22.32 24.06 0.51
C GLY A 100 -22.64 23.55 1.92
N ASN A 101 -21.86 22.60 2.45
CA ASN A 101 -22.11 21.96 3.75
C ASN A 101 -20.80 21.81 4.54
N PRO A 102 -20.85 21.73 5.88
CA PRO A 102 -19.67 21.40 6.69
C PRO A 102 -19.04 20.06 6.26
N PRO A 103 -17.73 19.81 6.44
CA PRO A 103 -17.14 18.53 6.09
C PRO A 103 -17.68 17.37 6.96
N ILE A 104 -17.62 16.15 6.43
CA ILE A 104 -17.80 14.91 7.18
C ILE A 104 -16.44 14.49 7.73
N VAL A 105 -16.39 14.03 8.97
CA VAL A 105 -15.15 13.52 9.59
C VAL A 105 -15.37 12.07 10.00
N THR A 106 -14.63 11.14 9.39
CA THR A 106 -14.68 9.72 9.78
C THR A 106 -13.62 9.42 10.84
N PRO A 107 -13.97 8.80 11.98
CA PRO A 107 -13.05 8.65 13.10
C PRO A 107 -12.02 7.52 12.96
N GLU A 108 -12.24 6.57 12.05
CA GLU A 108 -11.48 5.30 11.96
C GLU A 108 -10.66 5.19 10.66
N ALA A 109 -10.05 6.29 10.24
CA ALA A 109 -9.28 6.35 8.99
C ALA A 109 -7.81 5.92 9.18
N GLY A 110 -7.52 4.95 10.03
CA GLY A 110 -6.16 4.43 10.26
C GLY A 110 -5.27 5.28 11.18
N GLU A 111 -3.95 5.19 10.96
CA GLU A 111 -2.92 5.77 11.84
C GLU A 111 -1.80 6.47 11.04
N LEU A 112 -1.12 7.42 11.68
CA LEU A 112 0.16 7.94 11.21
C LEU A 112 1.27 7.50 12.16
N TYR A 113 2.42 7.11 11.61
CA TYR A 113 3.62 6.79 12.36
C TYR A 113 4.78 7.70 12.00
N PHE A 114 5.56 8.09 13.00
CA PHE A 114 6.82 8.81 12.82
C PHE A 114 7.92 7.82 12.39
N LYS A 115 7.91 7.50 11.10
CA LYS A 115 8.72 6.43 10.50
C LYS A 115 10.09 6.92 10.09
N PHE A 116 11.12 6.16 10.49
CA PHE A 116 12.46 6.28 9.93
C PHE A 116 12.48 5.76 8.49
N VAL A 117 13.04 6.54 7.57
CA VAL A 117 13.13 6.14 6.16
C VAL A 117 14.54 5.61 5.85
N ASP A 118 15.56 6.45 6.02
CA ASP A 118 16.97 6.07 6.01
C ASP A 118 17.82 7.23 6.57
N ARG A 119 19.15 7.03 6.63
CA ARG A 119 20.09 8.02 7.16
C ARG A 119 20.11 9.33 6.39
N GLY A 120 19.82 9.32 5.09
CA GLY A 120 19.84 10.51 4.25
C GLY A 120 18.57 11.36 4.40
N ARG A 121 17.40 10.71 4.52
CA ARG A 121 16.11 11.42 4.59
C ARG A 121 15.61 11.65 6.00
N GLY A 122 15.97 10.79 6.95
CA GLY A 122 15.54 10.87 8.35
C GLY A 122 14.13 10.32 8.58
N PHE A 123 13.41 10.94 9.53
CA PHE A 123 12.07 10.52 9.96
C PHE A 123 10.99 11.42 9.39
N TYR A 124 9.81 10.84 9.14
CA TYR A 124 8.62 11.56 8.68
C TYR A 124 7.37 10.96 9.32
N TRP A 125 6.37 11.80 9.59
CA TRP A 125 5.01 11.31 9.83
C TRP A 125 4.43 10.75 8.54
N LYS A 126 4.05 9.48 8.54
CA LYS A 126 3.53 8.77 7.37
C LYS A 126 2.24 8.06 7.71
N TYR A 127 1.30 8.05 6.77
CA TYR A 127 0.10 7.24 6.86
C TYR A 127 0.46 5.76 6.76
N SER A 128 -0.04 4.95 7.69
CA SER A 128 0.26 3.53 7.73
C SER A 128 -0.61 2.72 6.80
N HIS A 129 -0.02 1.69 6.18
CA HIS A 129 -0.73 0.79 5.27
C HIS A 129 -1.48 1.52 4.14
N ALA A 130 -0.92 2.62 3.62
CA ALA A 130 -1.56 3.39 2.55
C ALA A 130 -1.62 2.61 1.22
N ALA A 131 -0.64 1.73 1.00
CA ALA A 131 -0.61 0.83 -0.13
C ALA A 131 0.18 -0.44 0.19
N ARG A 132 -0.03 -1.50 -0.61
CA ARG A 132 0.64 -2.78 -0.49
C ARG A 132 1.07 -3.30 -1.85
N PHE A 133 2.30 -3.82 -1.91
CA PHE A 133 2.77 -4.59 -3.06
C PHE A 133 2.32 -6.04 -2.86
N GLU A 134 1.74 -6.64 -3.88
CA GLU A 134 1.18 -7.98 -3.85
C GLU A 134 1.66 -8.77 -5.06
N LEU A 135 2.00 -10.04 -4.85
CA LEU A 135 2.33 -10.95 -5.94
C LEU A 135 1.34 -12.11 -5.93
N TRP A 136 0.55 -12.22 -7.00
CA TRP A 136 -0.48 -13.23 -7.16
C TRP A 136 -0.06 -14.26 -8.21
N THR A 137 -0.43 -15.52 -8.05
CA THR A 137 -0.32 -16.48 -9.16
C THR A 137 -1.20 -16.02 -10.32
N LEU A 138 -0.81 -16.34 -11.55
CA LEU A 138 -1.62 -16.06 -12.73
C LEU A 138 -2.33 -17.34 -13.20
N LEU A 139 -3.66 -17.27 -13.34
CA LEU A 139 -4.46 -18.37 -13.87
C LEU A 139 -4.36 -18.43 -15.40
N PRO A 140 -4.68 -19.58 -16.05
CA PRO A 140 -4.59 -19.73 -17.51
C PRO A 140 -5.44 -18.72 -18.31
N ASP A 141 -6.54 -18.24 -17.72
CA ASP A 141 -7.44 -17.24 -18.29
C ASP A 141 -6.94 -15.79 -18.09
N GLY A 142 -5.75 -15.62 -17.51
CA GLY A 142 -5.15 -14.31 -17.24
C GLY A 142 -5.64 -13.62 -15.98
N LYS A 143 -6.50 -14.26 -15.16
CA LYS A 143 -6.95 -13.70 -13.89
C LYS A 143 -5.98 -13.97 -12.75
N LYS A 144 -6.07 -13.14 -11.70
CA LYS A 144 -5.33 -13.34 -10.45
C LYS A 144 -5.83 -14.59 -9.74
N GLY A 145 -4.90 -15.44 -9.31
CA GLY A 145 -5.17 -16.63 -8.51
C GLY A 145 -4.94 -16.38 -7.03
N LYS A 146 -3.96 -17.08 -6.42
CA LYS A 146 -3.66 -16.98 -4.98
C LYS A 146 -2.60 -15.91 -4.70
N LEU A 147 -2.74 -15.17 -3.61
CA LEU A 147 -1.70 -14.29 -3.10
C LEU A 147 -0.50 -15.13 -2.63
N VAL A 148 0.69 -14.80 -3.11
CA VAL A 148 1.93 -15.55 -2.86
C VAL A 148 2.85 -14.78 -1.93
N ARG A 149 3.03 -13.48 -2.18
CA ARG A 149 3.93 -12.62 -1.40
C ARG A 149 3.36 -11.21 -1.29
N THR A 150 3.80 -10.50 -0.27
CA THR A 150 3.62 -9.06 -0.12
C THR A 150 4.98 -8.37 0.03
N GLY A 151 5.05 -7.09 -0.32
CA GLY A 151 6.23 -6.25 -0.12
C GLY A 151 6.21 -5.50 1.22
N PRO A 152 7.36 -4.97 1.68
CA PRO A 152 7.47 -4.28 2.97
C PRO A 152 7.07 -2.80 2.91
N LYS A 153 6.87 -2.22 1.72
CA LYS A 153 6.46 -0.82 1.57
C LYS A 153 4.97 -0.66 1.90
N LEU A 154 4.70 -0.22 3.13
CA LEU A 154 3.34 -0.01 3.64
C LEU A 154 3.03 1.45 3.98
N ASP A 155 4.01 2.23 4.42
CA ASP A 155 3.78 3.59 4.94
C ASP A 155 4.17 4.67 3.94
N TYR A 156 3.28 5.64 3.73
CA TYR A 156 3.37 6.63 2.66
C TYR A 156 3.14 8.05 3.17
N CYS A 157 3.53 9.01 2.34
CA CYS A 157 3.36 10.40 2.72
C CYS A 157 1.95 10.90 2.48
N LEU A 158 1.31 10.44 1.41
CA LEU A 158 0.13 11.06 0.84
C LEU A 158 0.43 12.54 0.61
N ARG A 159 1.00 12.82 -0.56
CA ARG A 159 1.37 14.17 -1.01
C ARG A 159 1.15 14.32 -2.50
N ASP A 160 1.04 15.57 -2.92
CA ASP A 160 0.93 16.00 -4.30
C ASP A 160 2.33 16.11 -4.91
N LEU A 161 2.91 14.97 -5.32
CA LEU A 161 4.23 14.96 -5.93
C LEU A 161 4.16 15.20 -7.44
N ASP A 162 3.42 14.34 -8.14
CA ASP A 162 3.33 14.38 -9.60
C ASP A 162 1.92 14.68 -10.06
N ARG A 163 1.82 15.48 -11.12
CA ARG A 163 0.54 15.77 -11.77
C ARG A 163 0.23 14.73 -12.84
N VAL A 164 -0.95 14.15 -12.78
CA VAL A 164 -1.42 13.18 -13.78
C VAL A 164 -2.26 13.88 -14.85
N ARG A 165 -1.68 14.07 -16.03
CA ARG A 165 -2.27 14.86 -17.14
C ARG A 165 -3.64 14.38 -17.61
N ALA A 166 -3.93 13.09 -17.46
CA ALA A 166 -5.19 12.48 -17.89
C ALA A 166 -6.41 12.92 -17.05
N TYR A 167 -6.19 13.55 -15.89
CA TYR A 167 -7.26 13.96 -14.97
C TYR A 167 -7.38 15.48 -14.85
N ALA A 168 -8.59 15.93 -14.49
CA ALA A 168 -8.92 17.35 -14.42
C ALA A 168 -7.99 18.11 -13.46
N ARG A 169 -7.55 19.28 -13.91
CA ARG A 169 -6.52 20.09 -13.25
C ARG A 169 -7.07 20.70 -11.95
N ARG A 170 -6.59 20.24 -10.79
CA ARG A 170 -6.79 20.93 -9.50
C ARG A 170 -5.47 21.32 -8.86
N THR A 171 -5.52 22.36 -8.03
CA THR A 171 -4.36 22.88 -7.28
C THR A 171 -3.84 21.84 -6.30
N ALA A 172 -2.53 21.65 -6.25
CA ALA A 172 -1.88 20.92 -5.17
C ALA A 172 -2.13 21.61 -3.82
N ARG A 173 -2.36 20.81 -2.77
CA ARG A 173 -2.66 21.23 -1.40
C ARG A 173 -1.77 20.53 -0.36
N TYR A 174 -1.13 19.42 -0.72
CA TYR A 174 -0.40 18.55 0.21
C TYR A 174 1.07 18.41 -0.25
N PRO A 175 1.99 19.31 0.16
CA PRO A 175 3.35 19.35 -0.42
C PRO A 175 4.25 18.18 0.02
N GLY A 176 4.12 17.72 1.27
CA GLY A 176 4.96 16.63 1.80
C GLY A 176 4.76 16.41 3.29
N CYS A 177 5.30 15.29 3.78
CA CYS A 177 5.25 14.92 5.19
C CYS A 177 6.11 15.81 6.08
N SER A 178 5.66 16.01 7.32
CA SER A 178 6.47 16.67 8.34
C SER A 178 7.54 15.75 8.95
N GLN A 179 8.70 16.33 9.25
CA GLN A 179 9.79 15.71 10.03
C GLN A 179 9.74 16.10 11.52
N VAL A 180 8.78 16.92 11.92
CA VAL A 180 8.71 17.44 13.29
C VAL A 180 8.06 16.40 14.20
N ARG A 181 8.88 15.68 14.98
CA ARG A 181 8.42 14.68 15.94
C ARG A 181 7.41 15.22 16.96
N GLY A 182 7.51 16.52 17.29
CA GLY A 182 6.73 17.18 18.33
C GLY A 182 5.28 17.53 17.97
N LEU A 183 4.84 17.33 16.72
CA LEU A 183 3.55 17.84 16.26
C LEU A 183 2.36 17.28 17.05
N PRO A 184 1.43 18.14 17.51
CA PRO A 184 0.16 17.69 18.11
C PRO A 184 -0.81 17.15 17.06
N THR A 185 -0.73 17.67 15.84
CA THR A 185 -1.55 17.26 14.69
C THR A 185 -0.72 17.36 13.41
N ASP A 186 -1.04 16.53 12.43
CA ASP A 186 -0.49 16.63 11.07
C ASP A 186 -1.61 16.44 10.04
N ARG A 187 -1.37 16.89 8.80
CA ARG A 187 -2.32 16.73 7.70
C ARG A 187 -1.60 16.22 6.45
N LEU A 188 -2.03 15.05 6.00
CA LEU A 188 -1.55 14.38 4.81
C LEU A 188 -2.69 14.26 3.79
N GLY A 189 -2.39 14.08 2.52
CA GLY A 189 -3.44 13.97 1.51
C GLY A 189 -2.95 13.93 0.07
N VAL A 190 -3.87 13.60 -0.84
CA VAL A 190 -3.63 13.63 -2.28
C VAL A 190 -4.79 14.37 -2.95
N SER A 191 -4.47 15.46 -3.63
CA SER A 191 -5.42 16.28 -4.38
C SER A 191 -5.89 15.56 -5.64
N PRO A 192 -7.11 15.80 -6.14
CA PRO A 192 -7.55 15.18 -7.38
C PRO A 192 -6.65 15.54 -8.57
N GLY A 193 -6.29 14.54 -9.37
CA GLY A 193 -5.37 14.66 -10.49
C GLY A 193 -3.89 14.68 -10.10
N TRP A 194 -3.57 14.42 -8.84
CA TRP A 194 -2.19 14.29 -8.34
C TRP A 194 -1.89 12.86 -7.90
N ALA A 195 -0.60 12.56 -7.86
CA ALA A 195 -0.06 11.28 -7.45
C ALA A 195 0.99 11.45 -6.34
N ASP A 196 0.92 10.62 -5.31
CA ASP A 196 2.06 10.35 -4.42
C ASP A 196 2.92 9.27 -5.06
N VAL A 197 4.12 9.65 -5.50
CA VAL A 197 5.01 8.78 -6.27
C VAL A 197 6.24 8.42 -5.47
N TYR A 198 6.58 7.14 -5.49
CA TYR A 198 7.80 6.61 -4.89
C TYR A 198 8.58 5.79 -5.92
N PRO A 199 9.81 6.19 -6.29
CA PRO A 199 10.61 5.50 -7.31
C PRO A 199 11.06 4.12 -6.83
N SER A 200 11.37 3.21 -7.76
CA SER A 200 11.88 1.86 -7.47
C SER A 200 13.16 1.85 -6.64
N THR A 201 13.92 2.94 -6.63
CA THR A 201 15.12 3.12 -5.79
C THR A 201 14.82 3.56 -4.36
N TYR A 202 13.57 3.86 -4.02
CA TYR A 202 13.19 4.26 -2.66
C TYR A 202 13.29 3.06 -1.69
N PRO A 203 13.64 3.27 -0.41
CA PRO A 203 13.68 2.19 0.57
C PRO A 203 12.38 1.40 0.61
N GLU A 204 12.50 0.09 0.75
CA GLU A 204 11.37 -0.85 0.87
C GLU A 204 10.52 -1.03 -0.40
N ASN A 205 10.73 -0.26 -1.48
CA ASN A 205 10.00 -0.37 -2.75
C ASN A 205 10.39 -1.62 -3.56
N TRP A 206 10.18 -2.79 -2.98
CA TRP A 206 10.47 -4.07 -3.58
C TRP A 206 9.56 -5.18 -3.07
N ILE A 207 9.52 -6.30 -3.78
CA ILE A 207 8.93 -7.56 -3.33
C ILE A 207 9.93 -8.70 -3.49
N ASP A 208 9.92 -9.66 -2.57
CA ASP A 208 10.79 -10.84 -2.66
C ASP A 208 10.27 -11.81 -3.72
N ILE A 209 11.13 -12.15 -4.68
CA ILE A 209 10.82 -13.07 -5.78
C ILE A 209 11.67 -14.36 -5.74
N THR A 210 12.37 -14.59 -4.64
CA THR A 210 13.30 -15.72 -4.47
C THR A 210 12.59 -17.06 -4.61
N GLY A 211 13.13 -17.93 -5.47
CA GLY A 211 12.64 -19.30 -5.64
C GLY A 211 11.33 -19.43 -6.43
N LEU A 212 10.72 -18.31 -6.86
CA LEU A 212 9.45 -18.34 -7.59
C LEU A 212 9.65 -18.68 -9.07
N LYS A 213 8.74 -19.48 -9.62
CA LYS A 213 8.75 -19.94 -11.02
C LYS A 213 7.34 -19.85 -11.59
N GLY A 214 7.23 -19.40 -12.84
CA GLY A 214 5.95 -19.32 -13.55
C GLY A 214 5.49 -17.88 -13.80
N CYS A 215 4.20 -17.74 -14.06
CA CYS A 215 3.54 -16.46 -14.36
C CYS A 215 2.82 -15.93 -13.12
N PHE A 216 3.00 -14.62 -12.89
CA PHE A 216 2.43 -13.93 -11.75
C PHE A 216 1.80 -12.60 -12.19
N SER A 217 0.80 -12.15 -11.44
CA SER A 217 0.33 -10.77 -11.50
C SER A 217 0.98 -10.00 -10.35
N PHE A 218 1.82 -9.04 -10.68
CA PHE A 218 2.44 -8.13 -9.72
C PHE A 218 1.58 -6.88 -9.60
N VAL A 219 1.00 -6.69 -8.43
CA VAL A 219 -0.07 -5.73 -8.16
C VAL A 219 0.43 -4.73 -7.12
N HIS A 220 0.15 -3.45 -7.34
CA HIS A 220 0.14 -2.45 -6.29
C HIS A 220 -1.32 -2.14 -5.95
N ARG A 221 -1.65 -2.11 -4.66
CA ARG A 221 -2.98 -1.82 -4.13
C ARG A 221 -2.93 -0.64 -3.17
N ALA A 222 -3.70 0.41 -3.41
CA ALA A 222 -3.99 1.48 -2.46
C ALA A 222 -5.07 1.02 -1.47
N ASP A 223 -5.08 1.63 -0.28
CA ASP A 223 -5.98 1.33 0.84
C ASP A 223 -6.31 -0.18 1.02
N PRO A 224 -5.29 -1.04 1.21
CA PRO A 224 -5.48 -2.48 1.31
C PRO A 224 -6.36 -2.94 2.50
N LEU A 225 -6.66 -2.04 3.45
CA LEU A 225 -7.48 -2.32 4.63
C LEU A 225 -8.89 -1.72 4.55
N GLY A 226 -9.23 -0.97 3.50
CA GLY A 226 -10.55 -0.36 3.33
C GLY A 226 -10.89 0.65 4.44
N ARG A 227 -9.92 1.46 4.86
CA ARG A 227 -10.07 2.43 5.96
C ARG A 227 -10.38 3.84 5.45
N ILE A 228 -10.18 4.10 4.18
CA ILE A 228 -10.44 5.38 3.52
C ILE A 228 -11.76 5.23 2.79
N ALA A 229 -12.71 6.14 3.04
CA ALA A 229 -13.96 6.14 2.29
C ALA A 229 -13.72 6.76 0.90
N GLU A 230 -14.05 6.02 -0.14
CA GLU A 230 -13.84 6.39 -1.52
C GLU A 230 -15.13 6.31 -2.35
N ILE A 231 -15.15 6.97 -3.51
CA ILE A 231 -16.28 6.86 -4.45
C ILE A 231 -16.39 5.42 -4.99
N ARG A 232 -15.24 4.75 -5.13
CA ARG A 232 -15.11 3.38 -5.63
C ARG A 232 -14.07 2.66 -4.79
N GLU A 233 -14.44 1.52 -4.25
CA GLU A 233 -13.58 0.66 -3.40
C GLU A 233 -13.00 -0.54 -4.19
N ASP A 234 -13.35 -0.65 -5.48
CA ASP A 234 -13.09 -1.82 -6.33
C ASP A 234 -12.02 -1.58 -7.40
N ASN A 235 -11.43 -0.40 -7.45
CA ASN A 235 -10.48 0.04 -8.48
C ASN A 235 -9.10 0.48 -7.91
N ASN A 236 -8.85 0.24 -6.62
CA ASN A 236 -7.63 0.66 -5.91
C ASN A 236 -6.34 -0.07 -6.32
N TYR A 237 -6.29 -0.68 -7.50
CA TYR A 237 -5.15 -1.50 -7.91
C TYR A 237 -4.69 -1.26 -9.34
N GLY A 238 -3.38 -1.42 -9.53
CA GLY A 238 -2.69 -1.40 -10.80
C GLY A 238 -1.74 -2.59 -10.85
N TRP A 239 -1.57 -3.20 -12.01
CA TRP A 239 -0.84 -4.47 -12.10
C TRP A 239 -0.03 -4.62 -13.37
N ARG A 240 0.96 -5.50 -13.33
CA ARG A 240 1.64 -6.05 -14.51
C ARG A 240 1.80 -7.55 -14.38
N HIS A 241 1.59 -8.27 -15.47
CA HIS A 241 2.01 -9.67 -15.52
C HIS A 241 3.52 -9.74 -15.63
N ILE A 242 4.10 -10.71 -14.93
CA ILE A 242 5.53 -10.96 -14.93
C ILE A 242 5.81 -12.46 -15.01
N ARG A 243 6.99 -12.80 -15.56
CA ARG A 243 7.49 -14.17 -15.56
C ARG A 243 8.72 -14.30 -14.67
N LEU A 244 8.72 -15.34 -13.84
CA LEU A 244 9.81 -15.71 -12.96
C LEU A 244 10.33 -17.13 -13.28
N PRO A 245 11.63 -17.42 -13.08
CA PRO A 245 12.66 -16.49 -12.64
C PRO A 245 13.00 -15.43 -13.72
N PRO A 246 13.58 -14.29 -13.33
CA PRO A 246 14.03 -13.29 -14.29
C PRO A 246 15.05 -13.87 -15.28
N ARG A 247 15.00 -13.47 -16.54
CA ARG A 247 16.04 -13.81 -17.54
C ARG A 247 16.74 -12.55 -18.01
N GLY A 248 18.06 -12.50 -17.84
CA GLY A 248 18.86 -11.29 -18.09
C GLY A 248 18.41 -10.10 -17.24
N GLY A 249 17.99 -10.35 -15.99
CA GLY A 249 17.45 -9.31 -15.10
C GLY A 249 16.03 -8.84 -15.42
N SER A 250 15.43 -9.28 -16.53
CA SER A 250 14.07 -8.89 -16.95
C SER A 250 13.00 -9.87 -16.46
N VAL A 251 11.89 -9.32 -15.99
CA VAL A 251 10.67 -10.04 -15.56
C VAL A 251 9.52 -9.93 -16.56
N ALA A 252 9.80 -9.54 -17.81
CA ALA A 252 8.77 -9.40 -18.86
C ALA A 252 7.84 -10.62 -18.94
N PRO A 253 6.53 -10.44 -19.21
CA PRO A 253 5.48 -11.48 -19.16
C PRO A 253 5.57 -12.52 -20.30
N ARG A 254 6.76 -12.89 -20.74
CA ARG A 254 6.99 -13.79 -21.88
C ARG A 254 6.22 -15.10 -21.72
N GLY A 255 5.22 -15.32 -22.57
CA GLY A 255 4.36 -16.51 -22.49
C GLY A 255 3.43 -16.56 -21.28
N CYS A 256 3.20 -15.42 -20.62
CA CYS A 256 2.13 -15.24 -19.64
C CYS A 256 0.95 -14.59 -20.36
N ARG A 257 -0.12 -15.34 -20.59
CA ARG A 257 -1.35 -14.82 -21.20
C ARG A 257 -2.09 -13.92 -20.20
N GLY A 258 -2.66 -12.83 -20.68
CA GLY A 258 -3.48 -11.91 -19.89
C GLY A 258 -4.42 -11.13 -20.82
N PRO A 259 -5.48 -10.50 -20.29
CA PRO A 259 -6.44 -9.74 -21.09
C PRO A 259 -5.81 -8.60 -21.91
N ASP A 260 -4.58 -8.18 -21.59
CA ASP A 260 -3.88 -7.06 -22.24
C ASP A 260 -2.77 -7.51 -23.21
N SER A 261 -2.80 -8.74 -23.74
CA SER A 261 -1.95 -9.12 -24.89
C SER A 261 -2.62 -8.76 -26.21
N SER A 262 -2.91 -7.47 -26.40
CA SER A 262 -3.23 -6.82 -27.69
C SER A 262 -2.34 -5.58 -27.85
#